data_AF-A0A081CZ30-F1
#
_entry.id   AF-A0A081CZ30-F1
#
_cell.length_a   1.000
_cell.length_b   1.000
_cell.length_c   1.000
_cell.angle_alpha   90.00
_cell.angle_beta   90.00
_cell.angle_gamma   90.00
#
_symmetry.space_group_name_H-M   'P 1'
#
loop_
_entity.id
_entity.type
_entity.pdbx_description
1 polymer ?
#
loop_
_entity_poly.entity_id
_entity_poly.type
_entity_poly.pdbx_seq_one_letter_code
_entity_poly.pdbx_strand_id
1 'polypeptide(L)'
;MPETDKPNPVISKVEEKTTNSAVAVAGHPLHAMTVHFPIALVIATLAADVMFWWSGDHFWMRAALWASGGAFFSGIAAGLIGTAELLLVSGIRARVASWAHGIAAMSLIAVAGANWGGRVTDTIDVLPHG
;
A
#
# COMPACT_ATOMS: atom_id res chain seq x y z
N MET A 1 -24.49 29.03 26.14
CA MET A 1 -24.13 28.33 24.88
C MET A 1 -23.81 26.87 25.23
N PRO A 2 -24.18 25.90 24.37
CA PRO A 2 -24.61 24.57 24.76
C PRO A 2 -23.45 23.60 25.08
N GLU A 3 -23.82 22.58 25.84
CA GLU A 3 -23.11 21.37 26.31
C GLU A 3 -22.40 20.58 25.18
N THR A 4 -21.36 21.16 24.57
CA THR A 4 -20.71 20.61 23.36
C THR A 4 -19.34 19.97 23.59
N ASP A 5 -18.86 19.94 24.84
CA ASP A 5 -17.48 19.51 25.15
C ASP A 5 -17.38 18.12 25.80
N LYS A 6 -18.46 17.34 25.79
CA LYS A 6 -18.39 15.93 26.21
C LYS A 6 -17.92 15.08 25.02
N PRO A 7 -16.73 14.47 25.07
CA PRO A 7 -16.27 13.60 23.99
C PRO A 7 -17.29 12.47 23.78
N ASN A 8 -17.56 12.15 22.51
CA ASN A 8 -18.54 11.14 22.15
C ASN A 8 -18.18 9.81 22.83
N PRO A 9 -19.05 9.23 23.68
CA PRO A 9 -18.73 8.05 24.49
C PRO A 9 -18.41 6.81 23.64
N VAL A 10 -18.81 6.78 22.37
CA VAL A 10 -18.43 5.73 21.42
C VAL A 10 -16.97 5.89 20.97
N ILE A 11 -16.53 7.12 20.70
CA ILE A 11 -15.16 7.42 20.27
C ILE A 11 -14.18 7.15 21.40
N SER A 12 -14.50 7.56 22.63
CA SER A 12 -13.66 7.30 23.82
C SER A 12 -13.40 5.81 24.02
N LYS A 13 -14.42 4.96 23.87
CA LYS A 13 -14.29 3.49 23.96
C LYS A 13 -13.44 2.87 22.86
N VAL A 14 -13.33 3.51 21.69
CA VAL A 14 -12.45 3.07 20.60
C VAL A 14 -11.00 3.50 20.87
N GLU A 15 -10.81 4.70 21.44
CA GLU A 15 -9.49 5.21 21.82
C GLU A 15 -8.82 4.40 22.93
N GLU A 16 -9.59 3.91 23.90
CA GLU A 16 -9.10 3.03 24.98
C GLU A 16 -8.54 1.69 24.48
N LYS A 17 -8.90 1.25 23.27
CA LYS A 17 -8.41 -0.02 22.71
C LYS A 17 -7.00 0.15 22.14
N THR A 18 -6.09 -0.68 22.64
CA THR A 18 -4.69 -0.71 22.20
C THR A 18 -4.57 -0.99 20.70
N THR A 19 -3.70 -0.26 20.02
CA THR A 19 -3.34 -0.45 18.60
C THR A 19 -1.97 -1.10 18.42
N ASN A 20 -1.43 -1.71 19.47
CA ASN A 20 -0.14 -2.39 19.39
C ASN A 20 -0.22 -3.53 18.37
N SER A 21 0.80 -3.61 17.51
CA SER A 21 0.90 -4.67 16.50
C SER A 21 1.01 -6.02 17.19
N ALA A 22 0.12 -6.95 16.83
CA ALA A 22 0.20 -8.35 17.24
C ALA A 22 1.26 -9.13 16.45
N VAL A 23 1.75 -8.56 15.34
CA VAL A 23 2.73 -9.15 14.43
C VAL A 23 4.00 -8.30 14.50
N ALA A 24 4.63 -8.32 15.68
CA ALA A 24 5.87 -7.60 15.93
C ALA A 24 7.05 -8.58 16.04
N VAL A 25 8.15 -8.27 15.36
CA VAL A 25 9.44 -8.97 15.56
C VAL A 25 10.36 -8.01 16.29
N ALA A 26 10.91 -8.45 17.44
CA ALA A 26 11.77 -7.64 18.30
C ALA A 26 11.16 -6.26 18.67
N GLY A 27 9.84 -6.20 18.87
CA GLY A 27 9.11 -4.97 19.22
C GLY A 27 8.86 -4.00 18.06
N HIS A 28 9.30 -4.34 16.84
CA HIS A 28 9.06 -3.51 15.65
C HIS A 28 7.84 -4.04 14.87
N PRO A 29 6.82 -3.21 14.59
CA PRO A 29 5.66 -3.62 13.81
C PRO A 29 6.06 -4.05 12.40
N LEU A 30 5.86 -5.32 12.05
CA LEU A 30 6.26 -5.84 10.73
C LEU A 30 5.50 -5.16 9.59
N HIS A 31 4.23 -4.81 9.80
CA HIS A 31 3.46 -4.09 8.80
C HIS A 31 4.06 -2.72 8.48
N ALA A 32 4.42 -1.95 9.51
CA ALA A 32 5.02 -0.62 9.32
C ALA A 32 6.35 -0.69 8.56
N MET A 33 7.14 -1.76 8.76
CA MET A 33 8.38 -1.94 8.00
C MET A 33 8.12 -2.37 6.55
N THR A 34 7.14 -3.24 6.32
CA THR A 34 6.92 -3.84 4.99
C THR A 34 6.22 -2.91 3.99
N VAL A 35 5.44 -1.93 4.45
CA VAL A 35 4.75 -0.97 3.55
C VAL A 35 5.70 -0.04 2.78
N HIS A 36 6.92 0.17 3.26
CA HIS A 36 7.88 1.07 2.60
C HIS A 36 8.29 0.58 1.20
N PHE A 37 8.43 -0.73 1.04
CA PHE A 37 8.85 -1.35 -0.23
C PHE A 37 7.85 -1.11 -1.37
N PRO A 38 6.56 -1.51 -1.27
CA PRO A 38 5.62 -1.29 -2.35
C PRO A 38 5.45 0.19 -2.69
N ILE A 39 5.46 1.08 -1.68
CA ILE A 39 5.34 2.53 -1.91
C ILE A 39 6.54 3.04 -2.72
N ALA A 40 7.77 2.75 -2.26
CA ALA A 40 8.98 3.18 -2.96
C ALA A 40 9.05 2.63 -4.39
N LEU A 41 8.65 1.38 -4.60
CA LEU A 41 8.69 0.73 -5.91
C LEU A 41 7.61 1.23 -6.88
N VAL A 42 6.42 1.62 -6.39
CA VAL A 42 5.42 2.32 -7.22
C VAL A 42 5.97 3.67 -7.68
N ILE A 43 6.59 4.45 -6.78
CA ILE A 43 7.21 5.73 -7.16
C ILE A 43 8.38 5.52 -8.12
N ALA A 44 9.20 4.49 -7.91
CA ALA A 44 10.28 4.14 -8.83
C ALA A 44 9.77 3.74 -10.22
N THR A 45 8.63 3.02 -10.27
CA THR A 45 7.96 2.67 -11.54
C THR A 45 7.56 3.93 -12.29
N LEU A 46 6.88 4.87 -11.62
CA LEU A 46 6.48 6.14 -12.21
C LEU A 46 7.69 6.95 -12.69
N ALA A 47 8.75 7.02 -11.88
CA ALA A 47 9.97 7.72 -12.26
C ALA A 47 10.61 7.10 -13.51
N ALA A 48 10.68 5.77 -13.60
CA ALA A 48 11.20 5.08 -14.76
C ALA A 48 10.35 5.34 -16.02
N ASP A 49 9.02 5.36 -15.91
CA ASP A 49 8.15 5.70 -17.04
C ASP A 49 8.39 7.12 -17.55
N VAL A 50 8.51 8.11 -16.64
CA VAL A 50 8.84 9.50 -17.02
C VAL A 50 10.21 9.61 -17.68
N MET A 51 11.21 8.88 -17.16
CA MET A 51 12.55 8.87 -17.74
C MET A 51 12.55 8.20 -19.12
N PHE A 52 11.74 7.17 -19.34
CA PHE A 52 11.54 6.58 -20.66
C PHE A 52 10.91 7.59 -21.62
N TRP A 53 9.86 8.32 -21.21
CA TRP A 53 9.23 9.35 -22.05
C TRP A 53 10.20 10.46 -22.46
N TRP A 54 11.10 10.86 -21.56
CA TRP A 54 12.11 11.87 -21.87
C TRP A 54 13.23 11.34 -22.77
N SER A 55 13.76 10.15 -22.46
CA SER A 55 15.02 9.67 -23.05
C SER A 55 14.84 8.72 -24.24
N GLY A 56 13.70 8.05 -24.34
CA GLY A 56 13.48 6.94 -25.29
C GLY A 56 14.32 5.68 -24.99
N ASP A 57 15.05 5.63 -23.86
CA ASP A 57 15.94 4.51 -23.56
C ASP A 57 15.19 3.30 -22.98
N HIS A 58 15.24 2.19 -23.69
CA HIS A 58 14.64 0.90 -23.31
C HIS A 58 15.13 0.36 -21.95
N PHE A 59 16.26 0.84 -21.43
CA PHE A 59 16.68 0.58 -20.06
C PHE A 59 15.56 0.90 -19.05
N TRP A 60 14.89 2.05 -19.22
CA TRP A 60 13.86 2.50 -18.29
C TRP A 60 12.59 1.65 -18.35
N MET A 61 12.24 1.12 -19.52
CA MET A 61 11.14 0.16 -19.63
C MET A 61 11.43 -1.13 -18.85
N ARG A 62 12.66 -1.65 -18.95
CA ARG A 62 13.09 -2.82 -18.16
C ARG A 62 13.11 -2.51 -16.67
N ALA A 63 13.56 -1.31 -16.28
CA ALA A 63 13.55 -0.88 -14.89
C ALA A 63 12.12 -0.80 -14.33
N ALA A 64 11.19 -0.19 -15.07
CA ALA A 64 9.78 -0.09 -14.70
C ALA A 64 9.09 -1.46 -14.62
N LEU A 65 9.42 -2.39 -15.52
CA LEU A 65 8.94 -3.79 -15.46
C LEU A 65 9.31 -4.45 -14.13
N TRP A 66 10.59 -4.39 -13.73
CA TRP A 66 11.01 -5.06 -12.49
C TRP A 66 10.58 -4.28 -11.23
N ALA A 67 10.52 -2.95 -11.30
CA ALA A 67 10.02 -2.11 -10.21
C ALA A 67 8.54 -2.37 -9.93
N SER A 68 7.69 -2.39 -10.96
CA SER A 68 6.25 -2.68 -10.81
C SER A 68 6.00 -4.11 -10.30
N GLY A 69 6.77 -5.09 -10.77
CA GLY A 69 6.71 -6.46 -10.24
C GLY A 69 7.11 -6.53 -8.77
N GLY A 70 8.21 -5.86 -8.40
CA GLY A 70 8.62 -5.74 -7.01
C GLY A 70 7.56 -5.08 -6.14
N ALA A 71 6.91 -4.01 -6.63
CA ALA A 71 5.81 -3.34 -5.95
C ALA A 71 4.63 -4.29 -5.70
N PHE A 72 4.25 -5.08 -6.72
CA PHE A 72 3.17 -6.05 -6.61
C PHE A 72 3.47 -7.15 -5.56
N PHE A 73 4.62 -7.83 -5.66
CA PHE A 73 4.94 -8.93 -4.76
C PHE A 73 5.22 -8.47 -3.32
N SER A 74 5.93 -7.35 -3.13
CA SER A 74 6.11 -6.77 -1.80
C SER A 74 4.80 -6.22 -1.23
N GLY A 75 3.92 -5.72 -2.09
CA GLY A 75 2.55 -5.32 -1.75
C GLY A 75 1.72 -6.48 -1.25
N ILE A 76 1.76 -7.64 -1.91
CA ILE A 76 1.10 -8.88 -1.44
C ILE A 76 1.62 -9.23 -0.04
N ALA A 77 2.94 -9.26 0.17
CA ALA A 77 3.52 -9.58 1.46
C ALA A 77 3.07 -8.61 2.56
N ALA A 78 3.13 -7.29 2.31
CA ALA A 78 2.66 -6.26 3.23
C ALA A 78 1.15 -6.35 3.50
N GLY A 79 0.36 -6.66 2.46
CA GLY A 79 -1.09 -6.83 2.53
C GLY A 79 -1.51 -8.03 3.37
N LEU A 80 -0.80 -9.16 3.27
CA LEU A 80 -1.03 -10.33 4.13
C LEU A 80 -0.77 -10.00 5.59
N ILE A 81 0.36 -9.34 5.88
CA ILE A 81 0.72 -8.93 7.25
C ILE A 81 -0.31 -7.93 7.81
N GLY A 82 -0.65 -6.89 7.04
CA GLY A 82 -1.63 -5.88 7.46
C GLY A 82 -3.04 -6.44 7.65
N THR A 83 -3.45 -7.40 6.80
CA THR A 83 -4.73 -8.10 6.96
C THR A 83 -4.73 -8.93 8.24
N ALA A 84 -3.64 -9.67 8.52
CA ALA A 84 -3.52 -10.41 9.77
C ALA A 84 -3.64 -9.46 10.98
N GLU A 85 -2.95 -8.31 10.98
CA GLU A 85 -3.07 -7.31 12.05
C GLU A 85 -4.50 -6.76 12.21
N LEU A 86 -5.17 -6.41 11.10
CA LEU A 86 -6.55 -5.92 11.11
C LEU A 86 -7.53 -6.95 11.70
N LEU A 87 -7.33 -8.24 11.42
CA LEU A 87 -8.18 -9.32 11.92
C LEU A 87 -7.84 -9.74 13.36
N LEU A 88 -6.56 -9.71 13.75
CA LEU A 88 -6.11 -10.15 15.07
C LEU A 88 -6.26 -9.05 16.14
N VAL A 89 -6.12 -7.77 15.78
CA VAL A 89 -6.13 -6.66 16.75
C VAL A 89 -7.49 -5.95 16.76
N SER A 90 -8.28 -6.19 17.82
CA SER A 90 -9.63 -5.63 17.97
C SER A 90 -9.66 -4.09 18.01
N GLY A 91 -8.61 -3.45 18.52
CA GLY A 91 -8.45 -2.00 18.53
C GLY A 91 -8.20 -1.40 17.14
N ILE A 92 -7.43 -2.08 16.30
CA ILE A 92 -7.20 -1.66 14.91
C ILE A 92 -8.49 -1.79 14.11
N ARG A 93 -9.18 -2.93 14.25
CA ARG A 93 -10.46 -3.19 13.55
C ARG A 93 -11.60 -2.26 13.92
N ALA A 94 -11.58 -1.71 15.13
CA ALA A 94 -12.62 -0.79 15.60
C ALA A 94 -12.56 0.60 14.93
N ARG A 95 -11.48 0.91 14.21
CA ARG A 95 -11.25 2.24 13.61
C ARG A 95 -11.55 2.22 12.12
N VAL A 96 -12.35 3.19 11.67
CA VAL A 96 -12.71 3.38 10.24
C VAL A 96 -11.47 3.63 9.39
N ALA A 97 -10.49 4.38 9.89
CA ALA A 97 -9.24 4.67 9.19
C ALA A 97 -8.47 3.39 8.81
N SER A 98 -8.47 2.36 9.67
CA SER A 98 -7.80 1.09 9.39
C SER A 98 -8.44 0.36 8.20
N TRP A 99 -9.78 0.39 8.11
CA TRP A 99 -10.51 -0.20 6.99
C TRP A 99 -10.33 0.60 5.69
N ALA A 100 -10.37 1.93 5.77
CA ALA A 100 -10.10 2.78 4.61
C ALA A 100 -8.68 2.55 4.07
N HIS A 101 -7.69 2.47 4.95
CA HIS A 101 -6.32 2.11 4.57
C HIS A 101 -6.25 0.72 3.95
N GLY A 102 -6.91 -0.29 4.54
CA GLY A 102 -6.95 -1.64 4.00
C GLY A 102 -7.51 -1.71 2.58
N ILE A 103 -8.59 -0.98 2.30
CA ILE A 103 -9.17 -0.86 0.95
C ILE A 103 -8.16 -0.21 0.00
N ALA A 104 -7.57 0.94 0.38
CA ALA A 104 -6.59 1.63 -0.44
C ALA A 104 -5.35 0.75 -0.74
N ALA A 105 -4.88 -0.02 0.25
CA ALA A 105 -3.79 -0.96 0.08
C ALA A 105 -4.13 -2.07 -0.92
N MET A 106 -5.32 -2.68 -0.81
CA MET A 106 -5.76 -3.71 -1.76
C MET A 106 -5.92 -3.14 -3.18
N SER A 107 -6.48 -1.93 -3.31
CA SER A 107 -6.56 -1.23 -4.59
C SER A 107 -5.17 -0.99 -5.19
N LEU A 108 -4.21 -0.53 -4.39
CA LEU A 108 -2.84 -0.32 -4.86
C LEU A 108 -2.18 -1.61 -5.33
N ILE A 109 -2.34 -2.72 -4.60
CA ILE A 109 -1.81 -4.03 -4.99
C ILE A 109 -2.45 -4.50 -6.30
N ALA A 110 -3.77 -4.35 -6.46
CA ALA A 110 -4.46 -4.71 -7.68
C ALA A 110 -3.97 -3.90 -8.90
N VAL A 111 -3.80 -2.58 -8.72
CA VAL A 111 -3.25 -1.69 -9.76
C VAL A 111 -1.81 -2.05 -10.10
N ALA A 112 -0.96 -2.31 -9.11
CA ALA A 112 0.43 -2.73 -9.32
C ALA A 112 0.49 -4.07 -10.06
N GLY A 113 -0.38 -5.03 -9.72
CA GLY A 113 -0.50 -6.31 -10.39
C GLY A 113 -0.99 -6.18 -11.84
N ALA A 114 -1.98 -5.32 -12.09
CA ALA A 114 -2.43 -5.03 -13.45
C ALA A 114 -1.34 -4.34 -14.29
N ASN A 115 -0.61 -3.39 -13.69
CA ASN A 115 0.50 -2.71 -14.36
C ASN A 115 1.62 -3.70 -14.72
N TRP A 116 2.09 -4.48 -13.74
CA TRP A 116 3.16 -5.45 -13.97
C TRP A 116 2.73 -6.54 -14.96
N GLY A 117 1.54 -7.10 -14.77
CA GLY A 117 0.98 -8.13 -15.65
C GLY A 117 0.88 -7.64 -17.09
N GLY A 118 0.36 -6.43 -17.29
CA GLY A 118 0.27 -5.84 -18.63
C GLY A 118 1.62 -5.64 -19.30
N ARG A 119 2.66 -5.24 -18.55
CA ARG A 119 4.04 -5.13 -19.07
C ARG A 119 4.66 -6.48 -19.41
N VAL A 120 4.39 -7.53 -18.64
CA VAL A 120 4.92 -8.89 -18.91
C VAL A 120 4.29 -9.49 -20.16
N THR A 121 3.02 -9.17 -20.42
CA THR A 121 2.27 -9.70 -21.57
C THR A 121 2.28 -8.78 -22.79
N ASP A 122 3.02 -7.66 -22.74
CA ASP A 122 3.03 -6.63 -23.78
C ASP A 122 1.62 -6.14 -24.18
N THR A 123 0.68 -6.07 -23.23
CA THR A 123 -0.72 -5.65 -23.47
C THR A 123 -0.97 -4.20 -23.12
N ILE A 124 -0.03 -3.53 -22.45
CA ILE A 124 -0.08 -2.11 -22.16
C ILE A 124 1.15 -1.43 -22.74
N ASP A 125 0.92 -0.37 -23.53
CA ASP A 125 2.00 0.49 -23.99
C ASP A 125 2.35 1.53 -22.93
N VAL A 126 3.64 1.84 -22.82
CA VAL A 126 4.13 2.92 -21.95
C VAL A 126 3.87 4.28 -22.58
N LEU A 127 3.83 4.37 -23.92
CA LEU A 127 3.55 5.59 -24.66
C LEU A 127 2.08 5.62 -25.12
N PRO A 128 1.46 6.81 -25.24
CA PRO A 128 0.19 6.93 -25.93
C PRO A 128 0.33 6.38 -27.36
N HIS A 129 -0.66 5.62 -27.82
CA HIS A 129 -0.71 5.21 -29.23
C HIS A 129 -0.70 6.49 -30.08
N GLY A 130 0.37 6.67 -30.86
CA GLY A 130 0.44 7.69 -31.90
C GLY A 130 -0.55 7.39 -33.02
#